data_AF-A0A183F9T0-F1
#
_entry.id   AF-A0A183F9T0-F1
#
_cell.length_a   1.000
_cell.length_b   1.000
_cell.length_c   1.000
_cell.angle_alpha   90.00
_cell.angle_beta   90.00
_cell.angle_gamma   90.00
#
_symmetry.space_group_name_H-M   'P 1'
#
loop_
_entity.id
_entity.type
_entity.pdbx_description
1 polymer ?
#
loop_
_entity_poly.entity_id
_entity_poly.type
_entity_poly.pdbx_seq_one_letter_code
_entity_poly.pdbx_strand_id
1 'polypeptide(L)'
;MAACFFGLKCFASDLSNCTINVELDNTTAVWYINKKGGTRSALLNKLTRLLWLWATKRHIRLLATYRPGIQNVEAVLLSRRFHDCSGYSLKEEYTRALFSRWSAPNIDLFASRWNAKCSKFFSFLPDPNAAGVDAFAQEWSGIYGYAFPPFNMVGRVIGKALREGAHPILVCPRWKNQSWWPLVLEHGKEITPLKSTQDMLMDVNGLPHPCSDPHSS
;
A
#
# COMPACT_ATOMS: atom_id res chain seq x y z
N MET A 1 -10.44 10.02 -8.92
CA MET A 1 -9.79 10.16 -10.25
C MET A 1 -8.40 9.52 -10.30
N ALA A 2 -7.47 9.86 -9.41
CA ALA A 2 -6.14 9.23 -9.42
C ALA A 2 -6.21 7.69 -9.28
N ALA A 3 -6.95 7.19 -8.29
CA ALA A 3 -7.16 5.75 -8.10
C ALA A 3 -7.73 5.03 -9.34
N CYS A 4 -8.72 5.64 -10.01
CA CYS A 4 -9.26 5.14 -11.27
C CYS A 4 -8.20 5.05 -12.37
N PHE A 5 -7.37 6.10 -12.52
CA PHE A 5 -6.32 6.11 -13.55
C PHE A 5 -5.24 5.07 -13.28
N PHE A 6 -4.82 4.90 -12.02
CA PHE A 6 -3.88 3.86 -11.64
C PHE A 6 -4.47 2.46 -11.83
N GLY A 7 -5.72 2.24 -11.43
CA GLY A 7 -6.43 0.98 -11.67
C GLY A 7 -6.45 0.60 -13.16
N LEU A 8 -6.81 1.54 -14.03
CA LEU A 8 -6.79 1.31 -15.48
C LEU A 8 -5.40 1.04 -16.03
N LYS A 9 -4.36 1.73 -15.53
CA LYS A 9 -2.99 1.44 -15.94
C LYS A 9 -2.52 0.05 -15.53
N CYS A 10 -3.01 -0.49 -14.42
CA CYS A 10 -2.55 -1.77 -13.91
C CYS A 10 -3.32 -2.95 -14.49
N PHE A 11 -4.65 -2.83 -14.59
CA PHE A 11 -5.51 -3.92 -15.04
C PHE A 11 -5.78 -3.87 -16.56
N ALA A 12 -5.56 -2.73 -17.20
CA ALA A 12 -5.85 -2.53 -18.61
C ALA A 12 -4.63 -1.99 -19.38
N SER A 13 -3.40 -2.19 -18.88
CA SER A 13 -2.16 -1.84 -19.60
C SER A 13 -2.09 -2.47 -20.98
N ASP A 14 -2.52 -3.73 -21.06
CA ASP A 14 -2.36 -4.61 -22.22
C ASP A 14 -3.60 -4.61 -23.13
N LEU A 15 -4.66 -3.94 -22.70
CA LEU A 15 -5.89 -3.81 -23.48
C LEU A 15 -5.75 -2.72 -24.54
N SER A 16 -6.28 -3.00 -25.73
CA SER A 16 -6.42 -2.04 -26.83
C SER A 16 -7.67 -2.36 -27.65
N ASN A 17 -8.22 -1.37 -28.34
CA ASN A 17 -9.43 -1.52 -29.18
C ASN A 17 -10.68 -2.08 -28.44
N CYS A 18 -10.86 -1.74 -27.16
CA CYS A 18 -11.97 -2.24 -26.36
C CYS A 18 -12.75 -1.12 -25.64
N THR A 19 -13.93 -1.47 -25.12
CA THR A 19 -14.71 -0.59 -24.25
C THR A 19 -14.56 -1.05 -22.81
N ILE A 20 -14.12 -0.16 -21.92
CA ILE A 20 -13.97 -0.45 -20.49
C ILE A 20 -15.02 0.36 -19.73
N ASN A 21 -15.85 -0.35 -18.98
CA ASN A 21 -16.77 0.27 -18.03
C ASN A 21 -16.06 0.41 -16.67
N VAL A 22 -16.06 1.63 -16.14
CA VAL A 22 -15.41 2.01 -14.89
C VAL A 22 -16.49 2.34 -13.87
N GLU A 23 -16.62 1.50 -12.87
CA GLU A 23 -17.60 1.72 -11.81
C GLU A 23 -16.96 2.52 -10.68
N LEU A 24 -17.60 3.62 -10.29
CA LEU A 24 -17.09 4.55 -9.28
C LEU A 24 -18.19 4.90 -8.28
N ASP A 25 -17.79 5.13 -7.03
CA ASP A 25 -18.65 5.60 -5.94
C ASP A 25 -18.66 7.14 -5.80
N ASN A 26 -18.03 7.85 -6.73
CA ASN A 26 -17.98 9.30 -6.76
C ASN A 26 -18.63 9.81 -8.04
N THR A 27 -19.83 10.38 -7.90
CA THR A 27 -20.61 10.97 -9.00
C THR A 27 -19.86 12.08 -9.73
N THR A 28 -19.00 12.83 -9.05
CA THR A 28 -18.14 13.85 -9.67
C THR A 28 -17.10 13.18 -10.58
N ALA A 29 -16.45 12.10 -10.13
CA ALA A 29 -15.48 11.38 -10.94
C ALA A 29 -16.13 10.73 -12.18
N VAL A 30 -17.33 10.14 -12.02
CA VAL A 30 -18.15 9.62 -13.13
C VAL A 30 -18.44 10.71 -14.16
N TRP A 31 -18.86 11.88 -13.70
CA TRP A 31 -19.16 13.02 -14.57
C TRP A 31 -17.92 13.48 -15.35
N TYR A 32 -16.77 13.63 -14.68
CA TYR A 32 -15.52 14.04 -15.35
C TYR A 32 -15.07 13.05 -16.42
N ILE A 33 -15.18 11.74 -16.17
CA ILE A 33 -14.81 10.73 -17.18
C ILE A 33 -15.77 10.80 -18.37
N ASN A 34 -17.08 10.77 -18.13
CA ASN A 34 -18.08 10.75 -19.20
C ASN A 34 -18.11 12.06 -20.01
N LYS A 35 -17.80 13.21 -19.39
CA LYS A 35 -17.73 14.52 -20.05
C LYS A 35 -16.34 14.88 -20.56
N LYS A 36 -15.34 13.99 -20.38
CA LYS A 36 -13.94 14.18 -20.79
C LYS A 36 -13.26 15.42 -20.20
N GLY A 37 -13.72 15.87 -19.03
CA GLY A 37 -13.18 17.03 -18.35
C GLY A 37 -14.25 17.85 -17.63
N GLY A 38 -13.80 18.91 -16.96
CA GLY A 38 -14.67 19.79 -16.19
C GLY A 38 -14.02 21.10 -15.80
N THR A 39 -14.84 22.09 -15.45
CA THR A 39 -14.38 23.44 -15.08
C THR A 39 -14.23 23.64 -13.58
N ARG A 40 -14.79 22.74 -12.75
CA ARG A 40 -14.84 22.92 -11.28
C ARG A 40 -13.53 22.63 -10.54
N SER A 41 -12.59 21.90 -11.15
CA SER A 41 -11.30 21.59 -10.52
C SER A 41 -10.22 21.36 -11.57
N ALA A 42 -9.19 22.22 -11.56
CA ALA A 42 -8.05 22.13 -12.46
C ALA A 42 -7.26 20.83 -12.29
N LEU A 43 -7.13 20.34 -11.04
CA LEU A 43 -6.45 19.08 -10.74
C LEU A 43 -7.20 17.87 -11.30
N LEU A 44 -8.52 17.79 -11.07
CA LEU A 44 -9.35 16.71 -11.60
C LEU A 44 -9.37 16.75 -13.13
N ASN A 45 -9.42 17.94 -13.73
CA ASN A 45 -9.39 18.10 -15.18
C ASN A 45 -8.05 17.63 -15.77
N LYS A 46 -6.91 17.98 -15.12
CA LYS A 46 -5.58 17.50 -15.51
C LYS A 46 -5.49 15.98 -15.49
N LEU A 47 -5.95 15.34 -14.41
CA LEU A 47 -5.98 13.88 -14.29
C LEU A 47 -6.90 13.23 -15.33
N THR A 48 -8.08 13.82 -15.58
CA THR A 48 -9.03 13.36 -16.60
C THR A 48 -8.44 13.43 -18.00
N ARG A 49 -7.70 14.50 -18.30
CA ARG A 49 -6.98 14.65 -19.57
C ARG A 49 -5.90 13.59 -19.73
N LEU A 50 -5.08 13.34 -18.70
CA LEU A 50 -4.07 12.28 -18.73
C LEU A 50 -4.69 10.90 -18.95
N LEU A 51 -5.82 10.63 -18.31
CA LEU A 51 -6.60 9.41 -18.48
C LEU A 51 -7.08 9.23 -19.93
N TRP A 52 -7.73 10.26 -20.50
CA TRP A 52 -8.24 10.19 -21.86
C TRP A 52 -7.13 10.13 -22.92
N LEU A 53 -6.00 10.82 -22.71
CA LEU A 53 -4.83 10.69 -23.58
C LEU A 53 -4.29 9.25 -23.58
N TRP A 54 -4.19 8.62 -22.40
CA TRP A 54 -3.76 7.23 -22.26
C TRP A 54 -4.71 6.25 -22.97
N ALA A 55 -6.03 6.46 -22.83
CA ALA A 55 -7.06 5.63 -23.44
C ALA A 55 -7.13 5.82 -24.97
N THR A 56 -7.03 7.06 -25.44
CA THR A 56 -7.12 7.40 -26.88
C THR A 56 -5.95 6.82 -27.64
N LYS A 57 -4.73 6.87 -27.07
CA LYS A 57 -3.54 6.22 -27.64
C LYS A 57 -3.71 4.71 -27.86
N ARG A 58 -4.63 4.06 -27.13
CA ARG A 58 -4.90 2.62 -27.17
C ARG A 58 -6.23 2.27 -27.83
N HIS A 59 -6.93 3.26 -28.40
CA HIS A 59 -8.29 3.10 -28.93
C HIS A 59 -9.27 2.49 -27.91
N ILE A 60 -9.09 2.81 -26.63
CA ILE A 60 -9.98 2.37 -25.55
C ILE A 60 -11.11 3.39 -25.38
N ARG A 61 -12.35 2.92 -25.40
CA ARG A 61 -13.52 3.71 -25.04
C ARG A 61 -13.80 3.54 -23.54
N LEU A 62 -13.68 4.62 -22.78
CA LEU A 62 -14.02 4.62 -21.36
C LEU A 62 -15.49 5.04 -21.17
N LEU A 63 -16.22 4.26 -20.39
CA LEU A 63 -17.54 4.60 -19.85
C LEU A 63 -17.44 4.56 -18.33
N ALA A 64 -18.06 5.51 -17.64
CA ALA A 64 -18.12 5.49 -16.18
C ALA A 64 -19.56 5.38 -15.68
N THR A 65 -19.81 4.49 -14.73
CA THR A 65 -21.11 4.34 -14.06
C THR A 65 -20.96 4.57 -12.57
N TYR A 66 -21.99 5.17 -11.95
CA TYR A 66 -22.03 5.35 -10.51
C TYR A 66 -22.59 4.09 -9.85
N ARG A 67 -21.87 3.55 -8.86
CA ARG A 67 -22.36 2.46 -8.01
C ARG A 67 -22.56 2.97 -6.56
N PRO A 68 -23.77 2.86 -5.98
CA PRO A 68 -24.05 3.32 -4.61
C PRO A 68 -23.20 2.58 -3.55
N GLY A 69 -22.74 3.31 -2.54
CA GLY A 69 -21.80 2.84 -1.52
C GLY A 69 -22.20 1.58 -0.72
N ILE A 70 -23.49 1.25 -0.66
CA ILE A 70 -23.99 0.04 0.04
C ILE A 70 -23.55 -1.26 -0.67
N GLN A 71 -23.26 -1.21 -1.97
CA GLN A 71 -22.70 -2.33 -2.74
C GLN A 71 -21.20 -2.17 -3.02
N ASN A 72 -20.60 -1.05 -2.59
CA ASN A 72 -19.17 -0.77 -2.72
C ASN A 72 -18.43 -0.98 -1.38
N VAL A 73 -19.03 -1.72 -0.45
CA VAL A 73 -18.48 -1.98 0.89
C VAL A 73 -17.08 -2.55 0.78
N GLU A 74 -16.79 -3.43 -0.18
CA GLU A 74 -15.44 -3.96 -0.39
C GLU A 74 -14.42 -2.89 -0.80
N ALA A 75 -14.70 -2.03 -1.80
CA ALA A 75 -13.73 -1.01 -2.21
C ALA A 75 -13.62 0.15 -1.19
N VAL A 76 -14.70 0.45 -0.46
CA VAL A 76 -14.70 1.40 0.66
C VAL A 76 -13.94 0.81 1.85
N LEU A 77 -14.09 -0.48 2.16
CA LEU A 77 -13.31 -1.18 3.19
C LEU A 77 -11.83 -1.24 2.80
N LEU A 78 -11.52 -1.54 1.53
CA LEU A 78 -10.15 -1.56 1.01
C LEU A 78 -9.52 -0.17 1.05
N SER A 79 -10.24 0.90 0.70
CA SER A 79 -9.72 2.28 0.75
C SER A 79 -9.67 2.88 2.16
N ARG A 80 -10.59 2.51 3.07
CA ARG A 80 -10.52 2.89 4.49
C ARG A 80 -9.41 2.15 5.23
N ARG A 81 -9.23 0.84 4.99
CA ARG A 81 -8.05 0.09 5.47
C ARG A 81 -6.74 0.65 4.90
N PHE A 82 -6.76 1.21 3.69
CA PHE A 82 -5.60 1.88 3.08
C PHE A 82 -5.29 3.23 3.76
N HIS A 83 -6.29 4.09 3.97
CA HIS A 83 -6.04 5.38 4.63
C HIS A 83 -5.59 5.24 6.10
N ASP A 84 -6.09 4.25 6.83
CA ASP A 84 -5.74 4.05 8.25
C ASP A 84 -4.41 3.30 8.49
N CYS A 85 -3.84 2.60 7.50
CA CYS A 85 -2.68 1.73 7.75
C CYS A 85 -1.56 1.76 6.70
N SER A 86 -1.75 2.35 5.51
CA SER A 86 -0.71 2.40 4.46
C SER A 86 -0.03 3.75 4.29
N GLY A 87 -0.40 4.74 5.11
CA GLY A 87 0.23 6.06 5.08
C GLY A 87 1.62 6.06 5.72
N TYR A 88 1.82 5.22 6.73
CA TYR A 88 2.95 5.36 7.63
C TYR A 88 4.13 4.48 7.24
N SER A 89 5.33 5.04 7.29
CA SER A 89 6.58 4.32 7.09
C SER A 89 7.55 4.67 8.20
N LEU A 90 8.43 3.72 8.51
CA LEU A 90 9.54 3.96 9.41
C LEU A 90 10.47 5.03 8.81
N LYS A 91 10.89 6.01 9.62
CA LYS A 91 11.90 6.98 9.21
C LYS A 91 13.16 6.29 8.69
N GLU A 92 13.78 6.91 7.68
CA GLU A 92 14.93 6.34 6.97
C GLU A 92 16.14 6.12 7.87
N GLU A 93 16.34 6.95 8.90
CA GLU A 93 17.43 6.77 9.88
C GLU A 93 17.32 5.44 10.64
N TYR A 94 16.09 5.06 11.03
CA TYR A 94 15.84 3.80 11.71
C TYR A 94 15.99 2.64 10.73
N THR A 95 15.49 2.76 9.50
CA THR A 95 15.66 1.70 8.51
C THR A 95 17.12 1.48 8.17
N ARG A 96 17.91 2.55 8.03
CA ARG A 96 19.37 2.46 7.85
C ARG A 96 20.06 1.78 9.04
N ALA A 97 19.69 2.13 10.27
CA ALA A 97 20.25 1.46 11.45
C ALA A 97 19.92 -0.05 11.49
N LEU A 98 18.70 -0.42 11.11
CA LEU A 98 18.29 -1.83 11.00
C LEU A 98 19.10 -2.56 9.92
N PHE A 99 19.25 -1.96 8.74
CA PHE A 99 19.96 -2.55 7.61
C PHE A 99 21.48 -2.63 7.85
N SER A 100 22.06 -1.72 8.62
CA SER A 100 23.45 -1.83 9.07
C SER A 100 23.67 -3.00 10.03
N ARG A 101 22.66 -3.36 10.84
CA ARG A 101 22.75 -4.47 11.79
C ARG A 101 22.50 -5.82 11.14
N TRP A 102 21.46 -5.92 10.31
CA TRP A 102 20.99 -7.20 9.77
C TRP A 102 21.26 -7.35 8.27
N SER A 103 22.05 -6.47 7.66
CA SER A 103 22.21 -6.35 6.19
C SER A 103 20.92 -5.88 5.50
N ALA A 104 21.08 -5.09 4.44
CA ALA A 104 19.95 -4.56 3.69
C ALA A 104 19.24 -5.66 2.89
N PRO A 105 17.94 -5.87 3.07
CA PRO A 105 17.17 -6.78 2.24
C PRO A 105 16.89 -6.16 0.85
N ASN A 106 16.69 -7.04 -0.14
CA ASN A 106 16.44 -6.61 -1.52
C ASN A 106 14.97 -6.31 -1.80
N ILE A 107 14.05 -6.69 -0.90
CA ILE A 107 12.61 -6.52 -1.09
C ILE A 107 11.91 -5.99 0.15
N ASP A 108 11.05 -5.01 -0.04
CA ASP A 108 10.12 -4.49 0.95
C ASP A 108 8.75 -5.16 0.76
N LEU A 109 8.34 -5.96 1.73
CA LEU A 109 7.14 -6.77 1.63
C LEU A 109 5.86 -5.94 1.77
N PHE A 110 5.91 -4.76 2.37
CA PHE A 110 4.72 -3.96 2.68
C PHE A 110 4.96 -2.49 2.38
N ALA A 111 5.02 -2.15 1.08
CA ALA A 111 5.31 -0.79 0.67
C ALA A 111 4.51 -0.32 -0.56
N SER A 112 4.68 0.95 -0.85
CA SER A 112 4.24 1.64 -2.06
C SER A 112 5.46 2.28 -2.72
N ARG A 113 5.29 2.77 -3.95
CA ARG A 113 6.35 3.51 -4.66
C ARG A 113 6.92 4.72 -3.89
N TRP A 114 6.19 5.24 -2.91
CA TRP A 114 6.54 6.46 -2.19
C TRP A 114 7.33 6.19 -0.90
N ASN A 115 7.17 5.00 -0.33
CA ASN A 115 7.73 4.67 0.99
C ASN A 115 8.56 3.38 1.01
N ALA A 116 8.77 2.74 -0.15
CA ALA A 116 9.62 1.57 -0.29
C ALA A 116 11.02 1.84 0.27
N LYS A 117 11.50 0.94 1.12
CA LYS A 117 12.84 1.00 1.73
C LYS A 117 13.87 0.16 0.98
N CYS A 118 13.41 -0.66 0.05
CA CYS A 118 14.21 -1.55 -0.78
C CYS A 118 14.00 -1.24 -2.27
N SER A 119 14.90 -1.76 -3.12
CA SER A 119 14.83 -1.58 -4.57
C SER A 119 13.62 -2.27 -5.21
N LYS A 120 13.17 -3.39 -4.61
CA LYS A 120 11.93 -4.08 -4.97
C LYS A 120 10.92 -3.93 -3.84
N PHE A 121 9.64 -3.91 -4.17
CA PHE A 121 8.59 -3.93 -3.15
C PHE A 121 7.34 -4.66 -3.62
N PHE A 122 6.58 -5.21 -2.67
CA PHE A 122 5.22 -5.66 -2.89
C PHE A 122 4.24 -4.57 -2.47
N SER A 123 3.31 -4.26 -3.37
CA SER A 123 2.27 -3.27 -3.12
C SER A 123 0.94 -3.95 -2.83
N PHE A 124 0.19 -3.44 -1.87
CA PHE A 124 -1.13 -4.00 -1.56
C PHE A 124 -2.09 -3.92 -2.75
N LEU A 125 -2.07 -2.80 -3.48
CA LEU A 125 -2.80 -2.60 -4.73
C LEU A 125 -1.83 -2.68 -5.91
N PRO A 126 -2.31 -3.01 -7.13
CA PRO A 126 -1.46 -3.00 -8.30
C PRO A 126 -0.72 -1.67 -8.48
N ASP A 127 0.59 -1.79 -8.67
CA ASP A 127 1.47 -0.67 -8.97
C ASP A 127 2.42 -1.10 -10.10
N PRO A 128 2.55 -0.34 -11.20
CA PRO A 128 3.45 -0.67 -12.29
C PRO A 128 4.94 -0.81 -11.89
N ASN A 129 5.33 -0.26 -10.74
CA ASN A 129 6.70 -0.33 -10.24
C ASN A 129 6.87 -1.39 -9.13
N ALA A 130 5.80 -2.06 -8.71
CA ALA A 130 5.89 -3.12 -7.71
C ALA A 130 6.38 -4.43 -8.34
N ALA A 131 7.15 -5.18 -7.57
CA ALA A 131 7.58 -6.53 -7.93
C ALA A 131 6.44 -7.56 -7.85
N GLY A 132 5.35 -7.21 -7.15
CA GLY A 132 4.20 -8.08 -6.94
C GLY A 132 3.09 -7.35 -6.21
N VAL A 133 1.86 -7.85 -6.37
CA VAL A 133 0.66 -7.31 -5.73
C VAL A 133 0.24 -8.22 -4.59
N ASP A 134 -0.10 -7.63 -3.45
CA ASP A 134 -0.38 -8.31 -2.18
C ASP A 134 0.76 -9.25 -1.74
N ALA A 135 1.50 -8.81 -0.72
CA ALA A 135 2.60 -9.56 -0.13
C ALA A 135 2.22 -11.01 0.22
N PHE A 136 0.98 -11.25 0.67
CA PHE A 136 0.55 -12.59 1.08
C PHE A 136 0.25 -13.53 -0.09
N ALA A 137 -0.01 -12.99 -1.28
CA ALA A 137 -0.20 -13.75 -2.51
C ALA A 137 1.13 -14.16 -3.16
N GLN A 138 2.25 -13.56 -2.74
CA GLN A 138 3.58 -13.87 -3.28
C GLN A 138 4.24 -15.04 -2.53
N GLU A 139 5.12 -15.77 -3.21
CA GLU A 139 5.94 -16.81 -2.60
C GLU A 139 7.05 -16.18 -1.75
N TRP A 140 7.22 -16.64 -0.51
CA TRP A 140 8.25 -16.15 0.42
C TRP A 140 9.40 -17.14 0.64
N SER A 141 9.44 -18.23 -0.11
CA SER A 141 10.48 -19.24 0.02
C SER A 141 11.87 -18.67 -0.23
N GLY A 142 12.73 -18.75 0.78
CA GLY A 142 14.08 -18.18 0.75
C GLY A 142 14.15 -16.65 0.76
N ILE A 143 13.02 -15.94 0.96
CA ILE A 143 13.03 -14.48 0.99
C ILE A 143 13.71 -13.96 2.25
N TYR A 144 14.68 -13.06 2.02
CA TYR A 144 15.20 -12.13 3.00
C TYR A 144 14.67 -10.72 2.69
N GLY A 145 13.65 -10.28 3.42
CA GLY A 145 12.86 -9.08 3.12
C GLY A 145 12.74 -8.12 4.31
N TYR A 146 12.37 -6.87 4.06
CA TYR A 146 11.92 -5.94 5.09
C TYR A 146 10.39 -6.00 5.19
N ALA A 147 9.83 -6.03 6.40
CA ALA A 147 8.40 -6.04 6.63
C ALA A 147 8.01 -5.01 7.68
N PHE A 148 7.24 -4.00 7.25
CA PHE A 148 6.51 -3.10 8.14
C PHE A 148 5.01 -3.17 7.82
N PRO A 149 4.34 -4.27 8.20
CA PRO A 149 2.95 -4.49 7.85
C PRO A 149 2.01 -3.62 8.69
N PRO A 150 0.75 -3.44 8.25
CA PRO A 150 -0.33 -3.05 9.14
C PRO A 150 -0.34 -3.90 10.42
N PHE A 151 -0.55 -3.28 11.58
CA PHE A 151 -0.34 -3.95 12.87
C PHE A 151 -1.23 -5.17 13.09
N ASN A 152 -2.43 -5.18 12.52
CA ASN A 152 -3.35 -6.32 12.54
C ASN A 152 -2.90 -7.51 11.66
N MET A 153 -1.89 -7.33 10.81
CA MET A 153 -1.36 -8.35 9.91
C MET A 153 -0.06 -8.98 10.42
N VAL A 154 0.53 -8.49 11.52
CA VAL A 154 1.81 -8.96 12.06
C VAL A 154 1.82 -10.48 12.30
N GLY A 155 0.78 -11.02 12.95
CA GLY A 155 0.68 -12.48 13.17
C GLY A 155 0.62 -13.28 11.86
N ARG A 156 -0.04 -12.74 10.83
CA ARG A 156 -0.11 -13.39 9.51
C ARG A 156 1.25 -13.37 8.80
N VAL A 157 2.03 -12.30 8.96
CA VAL A 157 3.42 -12.21 8.46
C VAL A 157 4.30 -13.27 9.10
N ILE A 158 4.27 -13.39 10.43
CA ILE A 158 5.05 -14.40 11.15
C ILE A 158 4.65 -15.81 10.70
N GLY A 159 3.35 -16.11 10.67
CA GLY A 159 2.85 -17.42 10.25
C GLY A 159 3.23 -17.77 8.81
N LYS A 160 3.20 -16.81 7.87
CA LYS A 160 3.63 -17.05 6.49
C LYS A 160 5.14 -17.26 6.41
N ALA A 161 5.92 -16.43 7.08
CA ALA A 161 7.38 -16.55 7.10
C ALA A 161 7.82 -17.93 7.62
N LEU A 162 7.18 -18.44 8.68
CA LEU A 162 7.46 -19.77 9.22
C LEU A 162 7.09 -20.89 8.25
N ARG A 163 5.89 -20.83 7.64
CA ARG A 163 5.44 -21.87 6.70
C ARG A 163 6.31 -21.97 5.44
N GLU A 164 6.82 -20.84 4.98
CA GLU A 164 7.56 -20.76 3.71
C GLU A 164 9.09 -20.66 3.91
N GLY A 165 9.58 -20.68 5.15
CA GLY A 165 11.01 -20.60 5.45
C GLY A 165 11.64 -19.23 5.14
N ALA A 166 10.83 -18.16 5.22
CA ALA A 166 11.28 -16.79 5.01
C ALA A 166 11.88 -16.19 6.29
N HIS A 167 12.80 -15.25 6.13
CA HIS A 167 13.52 -14.62 7.25
C HIS A 167 13.45 -13.09 7.17
N PRO A 168 12.27 -12.47 7.25
CA PRO A 168 12.18 -11.02 7.11
C PRO A 168 12.66 -10.27 8.36
N ILE A 169 13.21 -9.08 8.16
CA ILE A 169 13.32 -8.05 9.20
C ILE A 169 11.90 -7.51 9.45
N LEU A 170 11.26 -7.98 10.51
CA LEU A 170 9.92 -7.55 10.90
C LEU A 170 10.00 -6.39 11.89
N VAL A 171 9.41 -5.25 11.52
CA VAL A 171 9.19 -4.12 12.42
C VAL A 171 7.72 -4.13 12.85
N CYS A 172 7.49 -4.16 14.16
CA CYS A 172 6.16 -4.16 14.76
C CYS A 172 6.16 -3.44 16.11
N PRO A 173 5.00 -2.95 16.59
CA PRO A 173 4.93 -2.28 17.88
C PRO A 173 5.11 -3.26 19.05
N ARG A 174 5.59 -2.77 20.19
CA ARG A 174 5.75 -3.57 21.40
C ARG A 174 4.43 -3.69 22.16
N TRP A 175 3.48 -4.45 21.64
CA TRP A 175 2.13 -4.60 22.23
C TRP A 175 1.94 -5.96 22.89
N LYS A 176 2.26 -6.06 24.18
CA LYS A 176 2.23 -7.32 24.94
C LYS A 176 0.87 -8.03 24.98
N ASN A 177 -0.22 -7.27 24.87
CA ASN A 177 -1.58 -7.80 24.94
C ASN A 177 -2.11 -8.30 23.59
N GLN A 178 -1.33 -8.20 22.51
CA GLN A 178 -1.72 -8.71 21.20
C GLN A 178 -1.44 -10.19 21.07
N SER A 179 -2.35 -10.91 20.42
CA SER A 179 -2.24 -12.36 20.21
C SER A 179 -0.99 -12.80 19.43
N TRP A 180 -0.41 -11.90 18.63
CA TRP A 180 0.81 -12.17 17.85
C TRP A 180 2.10 -11.85 18.62
N TRP A 181 2.04 -11.18 19.77
CA TRP A 181 3.24 -10.85 20.54
C TRP A 181 4.02 -12.07 21.04
N PRO A 182 3.37 -13.14 21.55
CA PRO A 182 4.07 -14.39 21.89
C PRO A 182 4.83 -14.98 20.70
N LEU A 183 4.27 -14.91 19.48
CA LEU A 183 4.92 -15.42 18.27
C LEU A 183 6.21 -14.67 17.93
N VAL A 184 6.27 -13.36 18.21
CA VAL A 184 7.49 -12.56 18.04
C VAL A 184 8.58 -13.02 19.01
N LEU A 185 8.21 -13.30 20.27
CA LEU A 185 9.16 -13.77 21.28
C LEU A 185 9.63 -15.20 21.01
N GLU A 186 8.75 -16.06 20.51
CA GLU A 186 9.04 -17.46 20.25
C GLU A 186 9.90 -17.65 19.00
N HIS A 187 9.63 -16.90 17.93
CA HIS A 187 10.26 -17.11 16.63
C HIS A 187 11.26 -16.02 16.23
N GLY A 188 11.33 -14.92 16.99
CA GLY A 188 12.30 -13.85 16.75
C GLY A 188 13.72 -14.30 17.09
N LYS A 189 14.56 -14.51 16.06
CA LYS A 189 15.98 -14.88 16.24
C LYS A 189 16.77 -13.79 16.97
N GLU A 190 16.56 -12.54 16.57
CA GLU A 190 17.16 -11.37 17.20
C GLU A 190 16.10 -10.27 17.36
N ILE A 191 15.94 -9.77 18.59
CA ILE A 191 14.95 -8.74 18.90
C ILE A 191 15.68 -7.51 19.42
N THR A 192 15.63 -6.42 18.67
CA THR A 192 16.20 -5.13 19.08
C THR A 192 15.08 -4.13 19.35
N PRO A 193 14.95 -3.61 20.58
CA PRO A 193 13.99 -2.54 20.84
C PRO A 193 14.46 -1.26 20.16
N LEU A 194 13.57 -0.66 19.36
CA LEU A 194 13.79 0.68 18.81
C LEU A 194 13.33 1.71 19.84
N LYS A 195 14.13 2.76 20.06
CA LYS A 195 13.72 3.89 20.90
C LYS A 195 12.60 4.64 20.18
N SER A 196 11.39 4.53 20.72
CA SER A 196 10.22 5.24 20.22
C SER A 196 10.41 6.75 20.46
N THR A 197 10.53 7.51 19.39
CA THR A 197 10.42 8.97 19.40
C THR A 197 9.12 9.38 18.71
N GLN A 198 8.58 10.55 19.05
CA GLN A 198 7.29 11.05 18.54
C GLN A 198 7.21 11.15 17.01
N ASP A 199 8.35 11.11 16.33
CA ASP A 199 8.55 11.29 14.91
C ASP A 199 9.00 10.01 14.18
N MET A 200 9.01 8.86 14.85
CA MET A 200 9.52 7.60 14.28
C MET A 200 8.70 7.08 13.08
N LEU A 201 7.40 7.36 13.04
CA LEU A 201 6.47 6.94 11.99
C LEU A 201 6.00 8.15 11.20
N MET A 202 6.29 8.17 9.90
CA MET A 202 5.98 9.28 9.01
C MET A 202 4.88 8.88 8.03
N ASP A 203 3.82 9.69 7.91
CA ASP A 203 2.84 9.52 6.85
C ASP A 203 3.43 9.82 5.46
N VAL A 204 2.64 9.67 4.40
CA VAL A 204 3.04 9.97 3.01
C VAL A 204 3.39 11.45 2.77
N ASN A 205 3.01 12.34 3.68
CA ASN A 205 3.29 13.79 3.65
C ASN A 205 4.41 14.18 4.63
N GLY A 206 4.99 13.23 5.37
CA GLY A 206 6.03 13.47 6.38
C GLY A 206 5.51 13.92 7.75
N LEU A 207 4.24 13.70 8.09
CA LEU A 207 3.66 14.00 9.39
C LEU A 207 3.73 12.79 10.35
N PRO A 208 3.92 13.01 11.66
CA PRO A 208 4.02 11.94 12.65
C PRO A 208 2.70 11.18 12.89
N HIS A 209 2.79 9.89 13.22
CA HIS A 209 1.63 9.02 13.50
C HIS A 209 0.93 9.37 14.83
N PRO A 210 -0.42 9.38 14.94
CA PRO A 210 -1.15 9.68 16.17
C PRO A 210 -0.83 8.76 17.36
N CYS A 211 -0.67 7.45 17.13
CA CYS A 211 -0.20 6.48 18.14
C CYS A 211 1.25 6.65 18.63
N SER A 212 1.94 7.73 18.25
CA SER A 212 3.23 8.11 18.84
C SER A 212 3.05 8.89 20.16
N ASP A 213 1.80 9.14 20.59
CA ASP A 213 1.51 9.83 21.85
C ASP A 213 1.72 8.93 23.07
N PRO A 214 2.62 9.30 24.00
CA PRO A 214 2.91 8.51 25.21
C PRO A 214 1.76 8.47 26.24
N HIS A 215 0.62 9.11 25.95
CA HIS A 215 -0.54 9.22 26.86
C HIS A 215 -1.72 8.30 26.52
N SER A 216 -1.57 7.39 25.56
CA SER A 216 -2.58 6.34 25.31
C SER A 216 -2.11 5.01 25.87
N SER A 217 -2.13 4.92 27.21
CA SER A 217 -2.02 3.69 28.01
C SER A 217 -3.01 3.76 29.15
#